data_AF-A0A931KDQ3-F1
#
_entry.id   AF-A0A931KDQ3-F1
#
_cell.length_a   1.000
_cell.length_b   1.000
_cell.length_c   1.000
_cell.angle_alpha   90.00
_cell.angle_beta   90.00
_cell.angle_gamma   90.00
#
_symmetry.space_group_name_H-M   'P 1'
#
loop_
_entity.id
_entity.type
_entity.pdbx_description
1 polymer ?
#
loop_
_entity_poly.entity_id
_entity_poly.type
_entity_poly.pdbx_seq_one_letter_code
_entity_poly.pdbx_strand_id
1 'polypeptide(L)'
;MSESNEIPEHESPVRRMMADAQGTPFHPLRTLDEARKHDDGVAILQGDWGGQIYAVIPVQMILCTPDAMQKLLIDLDTEAWSCNENEGASIYYERKPAGAGVAGGMGGGASTGELWVHPEFDEIAEQIRRVIIGEQETINVE
;
A
#
# COMPACT_ATOMS: atom_id res chain seq x y z
N MET A 1 34.23 5.96 -1.66
CA MET A 1 33.62 4.78 -1.02
C MET A 1 32.13 5.05 -1.06
N SER A 2 31.42 4.47 -2.03
CA SER A 2 29.99 4.65 -2.16
C SER A 2 29.36 3.82 -1.05
N GLU A 3 28.93 4.46 0.03
CA GLU A 3 28.07 3.78 1.01
C GLU A 3 26.84 3.30 0.24
N SER A 4 26.66 1.99 0.16
CA SER A 4 25.41 1.43 -0.31
C SER A 4 24.33 1.92 0.64
N ASN A 5 23.61 2.97 0.25
CA ASN A 5 22.35 3.38 0.87
C ASN A 5 21.31 2.30 0.54
N GLU A 6 21.48 1.10 1.10
CA GLU A 6 20.48 0.06 1.04
C GLU A 6 19.28 0.53 1.85
N ILE A 7 18.22 0.87 1.15
CA ILE A 7 16.94 1.20 1.77
C ILE A 7 16.42 -0.09 2.42
N PRO A 8 16.09 -0.09 3.73
CA PRO A 8 15.60 -1.28 4.39
C PRO A 8 14.36 -1.85 3.69
N GLU A 9 14.21 -3.18 3.64
CA GLU A 9 13.13 -3.85 2.88
C GLU A 9 11.71 -3.41 3.26
N HIS A 10 11.50 -3.00 4.50
CA HIS A 10 10.20 -2.51 5.01
C HIS A 10 9.92 -1.04 4.67
N GLU A 11 10.83 -0.38 3.96
CA GLU A 11 10.70 1.01 3.54
C GLU A 11 10.49 1.10 2.04
N SER A 12 9.52 1.92 1.61
CA SER A 12 9.35 2.22 0.20
C SER A 12 10.45 3.17 -0.29
N PRO A 13 11.22 2.79 -1.32
CA PRO A 13 12.26 3.65 -1.89
C PRO A 13 11.73 5.00 -2.36
N VAL A 14 10.58 5.00 -3.03
CA VAL A 14 9.94 6.22 -3.55
C VAL A 14 9.56 7.16 -2.41
N ARG A 15 8.96 6.63 -1.33
CA ARG A 15 8.50 7.45 -0.21
C ARG A 15 9.63 7.95 0.66
N ARG A 16 10.70 7.15 0.85
CA ARG A 16 11.95 7.60 1.48
C ARG A 16 12.55 8.78 0.70
N MET A 17 12.74 8.61 -0.62
CA MET A 17 13.31 9.66 -1.48
C MET A 17 12.48 10.95 -1.46
N MET A 18 11.15 10.84 -1.52
CA MET A 18 10.25 12.00 -1.49
C MET A 18 10.25 12.70 -0.13
N ALA A 19 10.29 11.95 0.97
CA ALA A 19 10.36 12.52 2.31
C ALA A 19 11.68 13.30 2.51
N ASP A 20 12.80 12.73 2.07
CA ASP A 20 14.11 13.38 2.13
C ASP A 20 14.15 14.65 1.27
N ALA A 21 13.58 14.61 0.07
CA ALA A 21 13.51 15.77 -0.83
C ALA A 21 12.63 16.91 -0.29
N GLN A 22 11.54 16.58 0.41
CA GLN A 22 10.61 17.56 0.99
C GLN A 22 10.97 17.96 2.42
N GLY A 23 11.95 17.29 3.05
CA GLY A 23 12.28 17.48 4.45
C GLY A 23 11.13 17.08 5.39
N THR A 24 10.27 16.13 4.99
CA THR A 24 9.13 15.69 5.80
C THR A 24 9.45 14.41 6.58
N PRO A 25 8.83 14.20 7.76
CA PRO A 25 9.04 12.97 8.51
C PRO A 25 8.54 11.73 7.76
N PHE A 26 9.38 10.71 7.67
CA PHE A 26 9.02 9.37 7.18
C PHE A 26 9.02 8.38 8.34
N HIS A 27 7.89 7.72 8.54
CA HIS A 27 7.65 6.81 9.66
C HIS A 27 7.24 5.42 9.14
N PRO A 28 8.21 4.67 8.58
CA PRO A 28 7.98 3.29 8.16
C PRO A 28 7.84 2.37 9.36
N LEU A 29 7.07 1.32 9.18
CA LEU A 29 6.80 0.28 10.17
C LEU A 29 7.09 -1.07 9.53
N ARG A 30 7.50 -2.04 10.34
CA ARG A 30 7.98 -3.33 9.82
C ARG A 30 6.86 -4.31 9.57
N THR A 31 5.81 -4.27 10.38
CA THR A 31 4.75 -5.27 10.35
C THR A 31 3.38 -4.67 10.57
N LEU A 32 2.35 -5.42 10.16
CA LEU A 32 0.95 -5.10 10.46
C LEU A 32 0.71 -4.96 11.97
N ASP A 33 1.28 -5.85 12.77
CA ASP A 33 1.14 -5.82 14.24
C ASP A 33 1.80 -4.58 14.87
N GLU A 34 2.87 -4.08 14.27
CA GLU A 34 3.48 -2.80 14.68
C GLU A 34 2.56 -1.63 14.31
N ALA A 35 2.04 -1.61 13.08
CA ALA A 35 1.12 -0.58 12.63
C ALA A 35 -0.17 -0.52 13.43
N ARG A 36 -0.73 -1.65 13.85
CA ARG A 36 -1.94 -1.72 14.69
C ARG A 36 -1.80 -1.05 16.05
N LYS A 37 -0.57 -0.80 16.52
CA LYS A 37 -0.31 -0.06 17.78
C LYS A 37 -0.47 1.45 17.63
N HIS A 38 -0.72 1.93 16.41
CA HIS A 38 -0.83 3.34 16.07
C HIS A 38 -2.20 3.64 15.47
N ASP A 39 -2.86 4.69 15.96
CA ASP A 39 -4.17 5.15 15.43
C ASP A 39 -4.05 5.67 13.99
N ASP A 40 -2.86 6.15 13.61
CA ASP A 40 -2.51 6.64 12.27
C ASP A 40 -1.77 5.58 11.42
N GLY A 41 -1.79 4.31 11.84
CA GLY A 41 -1.19 3.21 11.09
C GLY A 41 -1.98 2.90 9.81
N VAL A 42 -1.27 2.83 8.69
CA VAL A 42 -1.83 2.42 7.39
C VAL A 42 -1.00 1.30 6.75
N ALA A 43 -1.67 0.43 6.01
CA ALA A 43 -1.06 -0.43 5.01
C ALA A 43 -1.21 0.21 3.63
N ILE A 44 -0.16 0.19 2.84
CA ILE A 44 -0.10 0.79 1.51
C ILE A 44 0.23 -0.34 0.54
N LEU A 45 -0.71 -0.63 -0.36
CA LEU A 45 -0.51 -1.55 -1.47
C LEU A 45 -0.07 -0.73 -2.67
N GLN A 46 1.05 -1.14 -3.27
CA GLN A 46 1.62 -0.48 -4.44
C GLN A 46 2.07 -1.52 -5.46
N GLY A 47 2.22 -1.08 -6.70
CA GLY A 47 3.02 -1.79 -7.69
C GLY A 47 3.81 -0.86 -8.57
N ASP A 48 4.32 -1.40 -9.67
CA ASP A 48 5.32 -0.74 -10.53
C ASP A 48 6.50 -0.17 -9.70
N TRP A 49 7.03 -0.95 -8.76
CA TRP A 49 8.12 -0.56 -7.85
C TRP A 49 7.85 0.73 -7.05
N GLY A 50 6.57 1.04 -6.80
CA GLY A 50 6.13 2.26 -6.12
C GLY A 50 5.73 3.38 -7.10
N GLY A 51 5.67 3.08 -8.39
CA GLY A 51 5.10 3.92 -9.43
C GLY A 51 3.62 4.19 -9.18
N GLN A 52 2.86 3.21 -8.68
CA GLN A 52 1.43 3.39 -8.45
C GLN A 52 0.99 2.85 -7.08
N ILE A 53 0.21 3.66 -6.37
CA ILE A 53 -0.48 3.24 -5.15
C ILE A 53 -1.85 2.68 -5.55
N TYR A 54 -2.10 1.42 -5.20
CA TYR A 54 -3.38 0.75 -5.46
C TYR A 54 -4.40 1.01 -4.37
N ALA A 55 -3.96 0.94 -3.11
CA ALA A 55 -4.81 1.18 -1.96
C ALA A 55 -4.03 1.72 -0.76
N VAL A 56 -4.70 2.52 0.06
CA VAL A 56 -4.22 2.98 1.37
C VAL A 56 -5.29 2.58 2.39
N ILE A 57 -4.91 1.71 3.31
CA ILE A 57 -5.85 0.98 4.17
C ILE A 57 -5.51 1.30 5.63
N PRO A 58 -6.43 1.89 6.42
CA PRO A 58 -6.26 1.98 7.86
C PRO A 58 -6.10 0.58 8.46
N VAL A 59 -5.04 0.33 9.21
CA VAL A 59 -4.72 -1.04 9.68
C VAL A 59 -5.75 -1.64 10.63
N GLN A 60 -6.58 -0.80 11.24
CA GLN A 60 -7.71 -1.22 12.07
C GLN A 60 -8.85 -1.83 11.26
N MET A 61 -8.92 -1.56 9.96
CA MET A 61 -9.90 -2.15 9.04
C MET A 61 -9.48 -3.54 8.54
N ILE A 62 -8.19 -3.86 8.63
CA ILE A 62 -7.62 -5.11 8.12
C ILE A 62 -7.95 -6.23 9.07
N LEU A 63 -8.91 -7.06 8.69
CA LEU A 63 -9.34 -8.26 9.40
C LEU A 63 -9.00 -9.55 8.64
N CYS A 64 -8.56 -9.42 7.39
CA CYS A 64 -8.19 -10.54 6.54
C CYS A 64 -6.87 -11.20 6.97
N THR A 65 -6.64 -12.40 6.43
CA THR A 65 -5.39 -13.13 6.64
C THR A 65 -4.26 -12.50 5.81
N PRO A 66 -2.99 -12.68 6.21
CA PRO A 66 -1.84 -12.26 5.38
C PRO A 66 -1.89 -12.84 3.96
N ASP A 67 -2.34 -14.09 3.83
CA ASP A 67 -2.49 -14.75 2.53
C ASP A 67 -3.55 -14.08 1.65
N ALA A 68 -4.70 -13.69 2.23
CA ALA A 68 -5.74 -12.97 1.50
C ALA A 68 -5.27 -11.56 1.09
N MET A 69 -4.51 -10.88 1.96
CA MET A 69 -3.90 -9.59 1.61
C MET A 69 -2.89 -9.72 0.47
N GLN A 70 -2.07 -10.77 0.48
CA GLN A 70 -1.10 -11.01 -0.58
C GLN A 70 -1.80 -11.36 -1.90
N LYS A 71 -2.87 -12.17 -1.88
CA LYS A 71 -3.69 -12.44 -3.07
C LYS A 71 -4.33 -11.17 -3.62
N LEU A 72 -4.90 -10.33 -2.75
CA LEU A 72 -5.45 -9.04 -3.16
C LEU A 72 -4.41 -8.17 -3.88
N LEU A 73 -3.18 -8.11 -3.37
CA LEU A 73 -2.11 -7.38 -4.04
C LEU A 73 -1.82 -7.94 -5.45
N ILE A 74 -1.75 -9.27 -5.59
CA ILE A 74 -1.52 -9.95 -6.88
C ILE A 74 -2.66 -9.66 -7.85
N ASP A 75 -3.91 -9.74 -7.40
CA ASP A 75 -5.07 -9.50 -8.24
C ASP A 75 -5.08 -8.03 -8.74
N LEU A 76 -4.77 -7.07 -7.87
CA LEU A 76 -4.68 -5.64 -8.23
C LEU A 76 -3.52 -5.35 -9.18
N ASP A 77 -2.36 -5.95 -8.95
CA ASP A 77 -1.18 -5.75 -9.81
C ASP A 77 -1.39 -6.40 -11.19
N THR A 78 -2.04 -7.56 -11.25
CA THR A 78 -2.39 -8.22 -12.51
C THR A 78 -3.36 -7.37 -13.34
N GLU A 79 -4.34 -6.74 -12.69
CA GLU A 79 -5.31 -5.87 -13.34
C GLU A 79 -4.65 -4.59 -13.89
N ALA A 80 -3.85 -3.89 -13.08
CA ALA A 80 -3.22 -2.64 -13.50
C ALA A 80 -1.99 -2.85 -14.41
N TRP A 81 -1.20 -3.90 -14.15
CA TRP A 81 0.11 -4.14 -14.78
C TRP A 81 0.32 -5.61 -15.14
N SER A 82 -0.62 -6.19 -15.90
CA SER A 82 -0.51 -7.57 -16.42
C SER A 82 0.82 -7.89 -17.13
N CYS A 83 1.53 -6.89 -17.64
CA CYS A 83 2.84 -7.05 -18.29
C CYS A 83 4.02 -7.25 -17.33
N ASN A 84 3.86 -6.94 -16.04
CA ASN A 84 4.94 -6.98 -15.05
C ASN A 84 5.01 -8.32 -14.30
N GLU A 85 4.10 -9.26 -14.55
CA GLU A 85 4.06 -10.57 -13.89
C GLU A 85 4.12 -10.49 -12.34
N ASN A 86 3.56 -9.43 -11.74
CA ASN A 86 3.63 -9.11 -10.30
C ASN A 86 5.01 -8.64 -9.79
N GLU A 87 5.96 -8.39 -10.68
CA GLU A 87 7.22 -7.76 -10.31
C GLU A 87 6.99 -6.28 -9.92
N GLY A 88 7.48 -5.90 -8.74
CA GLY A 88 7.34 -4.54 -8.22
C GLY A 88 6.11 -4.30 -7.33
N ALA A 89 5.21 -5.28 -7.23
CA ALA A 89 4.10 -5.28 -6.27
C ALA A 89 4.63 -5.44 -4.83
N SER A 90 4.18 -4.60 -3.90
CA SER A 90 4.64 -4.65 -2.51
C SER A 90 3.64 -4.05 -1.52
N ILE A 91 3.69 -4.56 -0.29
CA ILE A 91 2.91 -4.05 0.85
C ILE A 91 3.87 -3.36 1.82
N TYR A 92 3.55 -2.13 2.18
CA TYR A 92 4.29 -1.37 3.17
C TYR A 92 3.39 -0.91 4.30
N TYR A 93 3.96 -0.75 5.49
CA TYR A 93 3.26 -0.24 6.67
C TYR A 93 3.88 1.07 7.10
N GLU A 94 3.06 2.08 7.34
CA GLU A 94 3.54 3.43 7.68
C GLU A 94 2.59 4.12 8.66
N ARG A 95 3.09 5.16 9.33
CA ARG A 95 2.25 6.10 10.04
C ARG A 95 1.89 7.28 9.12
N LYS A 96 0.62 7.41 8.78
CA LYS A 96 0.08 8.48 7.92
C LYS A 96 -1.23 9.01 8.50
N PRO A 97 -1.25 10.23 9.06
CA PRO A 97 -2.48 10.80 9.59
C PRO A 97 -3.49 11.01 8.46
N ALA A 98 -4.78 10.98 8.80
CA ALA A 98 -5.85 11.28 7.85
C ALA A 98 -5.67 12.68 7.24
N GLY A 99 -5.90 12.79 5.94
CA GLY A 99 -5.60 13.97 5.12
C GLY A 99 -4.18 13.99 4.52
N ALA A 100 -3.29 13.06 4.89
CA ALA A 100 -1.95 13.00 4.33
C ALA A 100 -1.93 12.31 2.96
N GLY A 101 -1.16 12.88 2.02
CA GLY A 101 -0.85 12.23 0.75
C GLY A 101 0.14 11.07 0.92
N VAL A 102 0.00 10.06 0.07
CA VAL A 102 0.92 8.95 -0.11
C VAL A 102 1.57 9.10 -1.47
N ALA A 103 2.87 9.35 -1.51
CA ALA A 103 3.58 9.51 -2.77
C ALA A 103 3.70 8.17 -3.51
N GLY A 104 3.32 8.18 -4.78
CA GLY A 104 3.68 7.19 -5.79
C GLY A 104 4.34 7.90 -6.97
N GLY A 105 5.10 7.18 -7.79
CA GLY A 105 5.84 7.76 -8.92
C GLY A 105 4.95 8.41 -9.98
N MET A 106 4.03 7.63 -10.55
CA MET A 106 3.04 8.04 -11.57
C MET A 106 1.63 8.22 -10.97
N GLY A 107 1.26 7.44 -9.95
CA GLY A 107 -0.03 7.49 -9.27
C GLY A 107 0.12 7.47 -7.75
N GLY A 108 -0.25 8.57 -7.09
CA GLY A 108 -0.24 8.66 -5.62
C GLY A 108 -1.53 8.14 -4.98
N GLY A 109 -1.55 8.14 -3.65
CA GLY A 109 -2.74 7.84 -2.86
C GLY A 109 -2.95 8.84 -1.73
N ALA A 110 -3.97 8.59 -0.91
CA ALA A 110 -4.26 9.42 0.25
C ALA A 110 -4.66 8.57 1.45
N SER A 111 -4.13 8.91 2.62
CA SER A 111 -4.69 8.44 3.89
C SER A 111 -5.91 9.30 4.19
N THR A 112 -7.11 8.76 4.06
CA THR A 112 -8.36 9.49 4.32
C THR A 112 -8.93 9.21 5.71
N GLY A 113 -8.32 8.29 6.47
CA GLY A 113 -8.90 7.71 7.69
C GLY A 113 -9.89 6.57 7.40
N GLU A 114 -10.27 6.38 6.13
CA GLU A 114 -11.04 5.27 5.61
C GLU A 114 -10.21 4.53 4.55
N LEU A 115 -10.78 3.48 3.95
CA LEU A 115 -10.17 2.82 2.81
C LEU A 115 -10.11 3.80 1.63
N TRP A 116 -8.91 4.06 1.14
CA TRP A 116 -8.69 4.72 -0.13
C TRP A 116 -8.24 3.69 -1.17
N VAL A 117 -8.83 3.76 -2.37
CA VAL A 117 -8.51 2.91 -3.51
C VAL A 117 -8.20 3.81 -4.68
N HIS A 118 -7.26 3.40 -5.54
CA HIS A 118 -6.95 4.11 -6.77
C HIS A 118 -8.19 4.15 -7.69
N PRO A 119 -8.49 5.29 -8.35
CA PRO A 119 -9.71 5.44 -9.17
C PRO A 119 -9.87 4.40 -10.30
N GLU A 120 -8.77 3.82 -10.74
CA GLU A 120 -8.77 2.73 -11.74
C GLU A 120 -9.51 1.48 -11.25
N PHE A 121 -9.59 1.27 -9.94
CA PHE A 121 -10.26 0.13 -9.33
C PHE A 121 -11.62 0.51 -8.71
N ASP A 122 -12.22 1.64 -9.09
CA ASP A 122 -13.51 2.09 -8.54
C ASP A 122 -14.61 1.04 -8.74
N GLU A 123 -14.60 0.29 -9.84
CA GLU A 123 -15.59 -0.77 -10.14
C GLU A 123 -15.46 -1.99 -9.22
N ILE A 124 -14.27 -2.23 -8.68
CA ILE A 124 -13.97 -3.37 -7.79
C ILE A 124 -13.71 -2.93 -6.34
N ALA A 125 -13.84 -1.64 -6.02
CA ALA A 125 -13.55 -1.07 -4.70
C ALA A 125 -14.32 -1.77 -3.56
N GLU A 126 -15.58 -2.14 -3.80
CA GLU A 126 -16.37 -2.91 -2.82
C GLU A 126 -15.84 -4.34 -2.62
N GLN A 127 -15.31 -4.97 -3.67
CA GLN A 127 -14.69 -6.30 -3.55
C GLN A 127 -13.39 -6.20 -2.74
N ILE A 128 -12.56 -5.18 -3.03
CA ILE A 128 -11.33 -4.88 -2.27
C ILE A 128 -11.68 -4.69 -0.78
N ARG A 129 -12.71 -3.89 -0.48
CA ARG A 129 -13.18 -3.68 0.89
C ARG A 129 -13.58 -4.99 1.56
N ARG A 130 -14.34 -5.85 0.90
CA ARG A 130 -14.77 -7.16 1.42
C ARG A 130 -13.59 -8.07 1.72
N VAL A 131 -12.57 -8.09 0.85
CA VAL A 131 -11.35 -8.84 1.12
C VAL A 131 -10.66 -8.30 2.36
N ILE A 132 -10.48 -6.98 2.47
CA ILE A 132 -9.81 -6.34 3.62
C ILE A 132 -10.48 -6.66 4.96
N ILE A 133 -11.81 -6.63 5.02
CA ILE A 133 -12.57 -6.94 6.24
C ILE A 133 -12.75 -8.45 6.46
N GLY A 134 -12.17 -9.30 5.61
CA GLY A 134 -12.19 -10.76 5.75
C GLY A 134 -13.51 -11.42 5.36
N GLU A 135 -14.38 -10.73 4.62
CA GLU A 135 -15.63 -11.31 4.08
C GLU A 135 -15.38 -12.15 2.82
N GLN A 136 -14.26 -11.92 2.13
CA GLN A 136 -13.84 -12.64 0.92
C GLN A 136 -12.33 -12.93 0.96
N GLU A 137 -11.89 -13.98 0.26
CA GLU A 137 -10.46 -14.30 0.17
C GLU A 137 -9.75 -13.67 -1.04
N THR A 138 -10.49 -13.35 -2.11
CA THR A 138 -9.99 -12.79 -3.37
C THR A 138 -11.03 -11.85 -3.99
N ILE A 139 -10.60 -11.02 -4.94
CA ILE A 139 -11.51 -10.29 -5.82
C ILE A 139 -11.84 -11.15 -7.05
N ASN A 140 -12.99 -10.90 -7.67
CA ASN A 140 -13.30 -11.46 -8.99
C ASN A 140 -12.87 -10.44 -10.04
N VAL A 141 -11.79 -10.76 -10.75
CA VAL A 141 -11.36 -10.11 -11.98
C VAL A 141 -11.96 -10.92 -13.15
N GLU A 142 -12.74 -10.26 -14.02
CA GLU A 142 -13.38 -10.87 -15.21
C GLU A 142 -12.47 -10.83 -16.43
#